data_AF-A0A6J8D9H4-F1
#
_entry.id   AF-A0A6J8D9H4-F1
#
_cell.length_a   1.000
_cell.length_b   1.000
_cell.length_c   1.000
_cell.angle_alpha   90.00
_cell.angle_beta   90.00
_cell.angle_gamma   90.00
#
_symmetry.space_group_name_H-M   'P 1'
#
loop_
_entity.id
_entity.type
_entity.pdbx_description
1 polymer ?
#
loop_
_entity_poly.entity_id
_entity_poly.type
_entity_poly.pdbx_seq_one_letter_code
_entity_poly.pdbx_strand_id
1 'polypeptide(L)'
;MTLGRQMYSSRADYFIRKFEEATGKPFGYLLVDLKTRTPESSRLRTEVLHIGKGDSATQDETMEDDHLSDTFEDDISVSSEEDIADRTKNASISSEDAEIREDLIACRDCGVVFAHIHGLESHSQQGYGKKNVIALPMTGKNVEDALSGLPVTVCCADDLPSYVSDRLRTFVVNTDNCDQKGTHWVDLHFPASGPPEFFDSLGRLPETYQRYFRNLLIVNYI
;
A
#
# COMPACT_ATOMS: atom_id res chain seq x y z
N MET A 1 1.45 -4.42 -12.25
CA MET A 1 0.62 -4.99 -11.15
C MET A 1 1.01 -4.23 -9.88
N THR A 2 0.07 -3.59 -9.17
CA THR A 2 0.37 -2.76 -7.99
C THR A 2 0.35 -3.61 -6.70
N LEU A 3 1.11 -3.21 -5.67
CA LEU A 3 1.17 -3.90 -4.38
C LEU A 3 -0.24 -4.13 -3.77
N GLY A 4 -1.12 -3.14 -3.87
CA GLY A 4 -2.51 -3.25 -3.40
C GLY A 4 -3.27 -4.41 -4.04
N ARG A 5 -3.12 -4.64 -5.35
CA ARG A 5 -3.74 -5.78 -6.05
C ARG A 5 -3.16 -7.14 -5.64
N GLN A 6 -1.88 -7.18 -5.27
CA GLN A 6 -1.25 -8.42 -4.79
C GLN A 6 -1.71 -8.76 -3.37
N MET A 7 -1.91 -7.76 -2.53
CA MET A 7 -2.34 -7.94 -1.15
C MET A 7 -3.85 -8.14 -0.98
N TYR A 8 -4.66 -7.53 -1.85
CA TYR A 8 -6.13 -7.53 -1.80
C TYR A 8 -6.69 -7.96 -3.16
N SER A 9 -6.39 -9.18 -3.59
CA SER A 9 -6.77 -9.67 -4.92
C SER A 9 -8.28 -9.72 -5.14
N SER A 10 -9.04 -10.09 -4.11
CA SER A 10 -10.51 -10.14 -4.11
C SER A 10 -11.19 -8.83 -3.71
N ARG A 11 -10.46 -7.87 -3.12
CA ARG A 11 -11.01 -6.63 -2.54
C ARG A 11 -10.15 -5.40 -2.85
N ALA A 12 -9.69 -5.28 -4.10
CA ALA A 12 -8.85 -4.15 -4.51
C ALA A 12 -9.56 -2.80 -4.33
N ASP A 13 -10.88 -2.77 -4.47
CA ASP A 13 -11.76 -1.63 -4.19
C ASP A 13 -11.64 -1.14 -2.73
N TYR A 14 -11.57 -2.06 -1.77
CA TYR A 14 -11.39 -1.73 -0.35
C TYR A 14 -10.07 -1.00 -0.11
N PHE A 15 -8.99 -1.48 -0.76
CA PHE A 15 -7.67 -0.84 -0.68
C PHE A 15 -7.70 0.57 -1.26
N ILE A 16 -8.24 0.74 -2.47
CA ILE A 16 -8.34 2.05 -3.13
C ILE A 16 -9.15 3.03 -2.27
N ARG A 17 -10.30 2.61 -1.74
CA ARG A 17 -11.13 3.45 -0.87
C ARG A 17 -10.37 3.90 0.38
N LYS A 18 -9.65 3.00 1.05
CA LYS A 18 -8.84 3.35 2.24
C LYS A 18 -7.66 4.25 1.89
N PHE A 19 -7.05 4.04 0.73
CA PHE A 19 -5.99 4.90 0.22
C PHE A 19 -6.50 6.31 -0.09
N GLU A 20 -7.65 6.44 -0.74
CA GLU A 20 -8.30 7.73 -0.99
C GLU A 20 -8.72 8.42 0.31
N GLU A 21 -9.27 7.67 1.27
CA GLU A 21 -9.62 8.19 2.60
C GLU A 21 -8.37 8.74 3.32
N ALA A 22 -7.26 8.00 3.27
CA ALA A 22 -5.99 8.42 3.84
C ALA A 22 -5.44 9.67 3.13
N THR A 23 -5.31 9.62 1.80
CA THR A 23 -4.65 10.67 1.01
C THR A 23 -5.53 11.89 0.75
N GLY A 24 -6.85 11.80 0.99
CA GLY A 24 -7.76 12.94 0.90
C GLY A 24 -7.54 13.99 1.98
N LYS A 25 -6.81 13.65 3.05
CA LYS A 25 -6.44 14.55 4.15
C LYS A 25 -5.02 15.08 3.95
N PRO A 26 -4.73 16.36 4.25
CA PRO A 26 -3.35 16.85 4.30
C PRO A 26 -2.52 16.01 5.26
N PHE A 27 -1.35 15.53 4.81
CA PHE A 27 -0.44 14.68 5.59
C PHE A 27 -1.04 13.33 6.02
N GLY A 28 -2.12 12.89 5.37
CA GLY A 28 -2.69 11.58 5.66
C GLY A 28 -1.79 10.45 5.16
N TYR A 29 -1.79 9.36 5.90
CA TYR A 29 -1.00 8.16 5.63
C TYR A 29 -1.90 6.93 5.72
N LEU A 30 -1.54 5.91 4.96
CA LEU A 30 -2.16 4.60 5.04
C LEU A 30 -1.13 3.63 5.61
N LEU A 31 -1.35 3.15 6.83
CA LEU A 31 -0.56 2.07 7.40
C LEU A 31 -1.05 0.75 6.80
N VAL A 32 -0.14 -0.01 6.20
CA VAL A 32 -0.43 -1.32 5.61
C VAL A 32 0.32 -2.40 6.38
N ASP A 33 -0.41 -3.22 7.14
CA ASP A 33 0.15 -4.39 7.81
C ASP A 33 0.36 -5.52 6.80
N LEU A 34 1.62 -5.90 6.59
CA LEU A 34 2.02 -6.96 5.67
C LEU A 34 1.96 -8.37 6.30
N LYS A 35 1.64 -8.49 7.60
CA LYS A 35 1.59 -9.79 8.27
C LYS A 35 0.46 -10.66 7.71
N THR A 36 0.83 -11.85 7.24
CA THR A 36 -0.11 -12.83 6.67
C THR A 36 -1.19 -13.29 7.63
N ARG A 37 -0.94 -13.21 8.94
CA ARG A 37 -1.89 -13.59 10.00
C ARG A 37 -2.88 -12.49 10.40
N THR A 38 -2.64 -11.24 10.03
CA THR A 38 -3.55 -10.15 10.35
C THR A 38 -4.79 -10.26 9.46
N PRO A 39 -6.02 -10.20 10.01
CA PRO A 39 -7.24 -10.18 9.21
C PRO A 39 -7.24 -9.00 8.22
N GLU A 40 -7.73 -9.23 7.01
CA GLU A 40 -7.70 -8.27 5.90
C GLU A 40 -8.32 -6.90 6.26
N SER A 41 -9.44 -6.90 6.99
CA SER A 41 -10.09 -5.69 7.48
C SER A 41 -9.22 -4.85 8.43
N SER A 42 -8.30 -5.49 9.15
CA SER A 42 -7.43 -4.88 10.16
C SER A 42 -6.06 -4.46 9.63
N ARG A 43 -5.75 -4.81 8.37
CA ARG A 43 -4.44 -4.55 7.75
C ARG A 43 -4.29 -3.14 7.20
N LEU A 44 -5.38 -2.51 6.78
CA LEU A 44 -5.37 -1.11 6.35
C LEU A 44 -5.85 -0.24 7.48
N ARG A 45 -4.97 0.61 7.99
CA ARG A 45 -5.31 1.53 9.06
C ARG A 45 -4.94 2.95 8.68
N THR A 46 -5.88 3.85 8.88
CA THR A 46 -5.67 5.30 8.85
C THR A 46 -5.67 5.82 10.28
N GLU A 47 -5.10 7.00 10.51
CA GLU A 47 -5.17 7.69 11.81
C GLU A 47 -4.59 6.88 13.00
N VAL A 48 -3.70 5.91 12.80
CA VAL A 48 -3.12 5.13 13.92
C VAL A 48 -2.28 6.01 14.85
N LEU A 49 -1.62 6.99 14.25
CA LEU A 49 -0.82 8.03 14.88
C LEU A 49 -1.77 9.17 15.26
N HIS A 50 -2.62 8.95 16.27
CA HIS A 50 -3.29 10.07 16.95
C HIS A 50 -2.21 10.84 17.72
N ILE A 51 -1.58 11.81 17.06
CA ILE A 51 -0.68 12.78 17.71
C ILE A 51 -1.51 13.43 18.80
N GLY A 52 -1.16 13.14 20.06
CA GLY A 52 -1.96 13.44 21.23
C GLY A 52 -2.42 14.89 21.28
N LYS A 53 -3.63 15.16 20.78
CA LYS A 53 -4.55 15.99 21.54
C LYS A 53 -4.95 15.12 22.71
N GLY A 54 -4.23 15.27 23.82
CA GLY A 54 -4.78 14.86 25.11
C GLY A 54 -6.13 15.54 25.21
N ASP A 55 -7.20 14.76 25.02
CA ASP A 55 -8.44 14.82 25.79
C ASP A 55 -9.49 13.89 25.18
N SER A 56 -9.95 13.00 26.06
CA SER A 56 -11.29 12.41 26.13
C SER A 56 -11.65 11.29 25.17
N ALA A 57 -11.63 10.09 25.73
CA ALA A 57 -12.34 8.92 25.26
C ALA A 57 -13.83 9.24 25.02
N THR A 58 -14.24 9.20 23.76
CA THR A 58 -15.60 8.85 23.37
C THR A 58 -15.48 7.69 22.39
N GLN A 59 -15.57 6.48 22.92
CA GLN A 59 -15.91 5.30 22.14
C GLN A 59 -17.37 5.43 21.75
N ASP A 60 -17.63 5.67 20.47
CA ASP A 60 -18.90 5.38 19.84
C ASP A 60 -18.58 4.51 18.63
N GLU A 61 -18.36 3.22 18.89
CA GLU A 61 -18.31 2.19 17.86
C GLU A 61 -19.74 1.77 17.56
N THR A 62 -20.38 2.49 16.64
CA THR A 62 -21.55 1.97 15.93
C THR A 62 -21.06 0.85 15.02
N MET A 63 -21.13 -0.39 15.50
CA MET A 63 -21.05 -1.59 14.66
C MET A 63 -22.22 -1.54 13.67
N GLU A 64 -21.95 -1.11 12.44
CA GLU A 64 -22.85 -1.36 11.32
C GLU A 64 -22.78 -2.87 11.02
N ASP A 65 -23.80 -3.57 11.53
CA ASP A 65 -24.07 -4.98 11.30
C ASP A 65 -24.58 -5.16 9.87
N ASP A 66 -23.66 -5.38 8.93
CA ASP A 66 -23.97 -5.74 7.54
C ASP A 66 -24.50 -7.19 7.49
N HIS A 67 -25.77 -7.32 7.87
CA HIS A 67 -26.58 -8.52 7.69
C HIS A 67 -26.92 -8.68 6.19
N LEU A 68 -26.01 -9.29 5.43
CA LEU A 68 -26.32 -9.78 4.08
C LEU A 68 -27.25 -11.01 4.21
N SER A 69 -28.54 -10.82 3.91
CA SER A 69 -29.51 -11.89 3.78
C SER A 69 -29.25 -12.66 2.49
N ASP A 70 -28.67 -13.85 2.63
CA ASP A 70 -28.48 -14.81 1.55
C ASP A 70 -29.76 -15.65 1.43
N THR A 71 -30.61 -15.25 0.48
CA THR A 71 -31.77 -16.03 0.02
C THR A 71 -31.53 -16.37 -1.43
N PHE A 72 -31.02 -17.58 -1.69
CA PHE A 72 -31.11 -18.24 -2.98
C PHE A 72 -31.63 -19.67 -2.73
N GLU A 73 -32.93 -19.82 -2.91
CA GLU A 73 -33.53 -21.11 -3.24
C GLU A 73 -33.39 -21.25 -4.76
N ASP A 74 -32.60 -22.22 -5.22
CA ASP A 74 -32.72 -22.72 -6.59
C ASP A 74 -32.65 -24.25 -6.57
N ASP A 75 -33.84 -24.81 -6.72
CA ASP A 75 -34.12 -26.20 -7.05
C ASP A 75 -33.45 -26.58 -8.38
N ILE A 76 -32.51 -27.52 -8.36
CA ILE A 76 -32.11 -28.25 -9.56
C ILE A 76 -32.42 -29.73 -9.39
N SER A 77 -33.43 -30.12 -10.15
CA SER A 77 -33.95 -31.47 -10.31
C SER A 77 -32.91 -32.41 -10.93
N VAL A 78 -32.80 -33.57 -10.30
CA VAL A 78 -32.00 -34.71 -10.72
C VAL A 78 -32.73 -35.41 -11.87
N SER A 79 -32.08 -35.58 -13.03
CA SER A 79 -32.54 -36.53 -14.05
C SER A 79 -31.40 -37.43 -14.56
N SER A 80 -31.67 -38.72 -14.34
CA SER A 80 -31.16 -39.98 -14.85
C SER A 80 -30.03 -40.08 -15.89
N GLU A 81 -29.19 -41.07 -15.59
CA GLU A 81 -28.30 -41.87 -16.44
C GLU A 81 -28.95 -42.37 -17.74
N GLU A 82 -28.22 -42.26 -18.86
CA GLU A 82 -28.29 -43.23 -19.97
C GLU A 82 -26.90 -43.43 -20.61
N ASP A 83 -26.51 -44.71 -20.72
CA ASP A 83 -25.35 -45.26 -21.43
C ASP A 83 -25.51 -45.16 -22.96
N ILE A 84 -24.53 -44.61 -23.68
CA ILE A 84 -24.27 -44.96 -25.10
C ILE A 84 -22.75 -44.98 -25.38
N ALA A 85 -22.31 -46.08 -25.97
CA ALA A 85 -20.93 -46.42 -26.31
C ALA A 85 -20.38 -45.73 -27.58
N ASP A 86 -19.05 -45.59 -27.59
CA ASP A 86 -18.09 -45.78 -28.69
C ASP A 86 -18.28 -45.00 -30.02
N ARG A 87 -17.43 -43.99 -30.28
CA ARG A 87 -16.61 -43.90 -31.52
C ARG A 87 -15.65 -42.70 -31.60
N THR A 88 -14.37 -43.04 -31.62
CA THR A 88 -13.25 -42.50 -32.43
C THR A 88 -13.36 -41.15 -33.18
N LYS A 89 -12.28 -40.36 -33.00
CA LYS A 89 -11.55 -39.46 -33.94
C LYS A 89 -11.90 -37.96 -34.00
N ASN A 90 -10.84 -37.19 -33.70
CA ASN A 90 -10.47 -35.89 -34.25
C ASN A 90 -11.47 -34.75 -34.14
N ALA A 91 -11.31 -33.92 -33.10
CA ALA A 91 -11.68 -32.51 -33.16
C ALA A 91 -10.65 -31.66 -32.42
N SER A 92 -10.13 -30.71 -33.17
CA SER A 92 -9.33 -29.54 -32.82
C SER A 92 -9.77 -28.90 -31.50
N ILE A 93 -8.81 -28.73 -30.59
CA ILE A 93 -8.94 -27.90 -29.40
C ILE A 93 -9.10 -26.45 -29.86
N SER A 94 -10.31 -25.91 -29.75
CA SER A 94 -10.58 -24.48 -29.85
C SER A 94 -10.17 -23.81 -28.55
N SER A 95 -9.10 -23.01 -28.61
CA SER A 95 -8.68 -22.12 -27.55
C SER A 95 -9.53 -20.85 -27.59
N GLU A 96 -10.62 -20.81 -26.84
CA GLU A 96 -11.45 -19.61 -26.68
C GLU A 96 -11.76 -19.37 -25.19
N ASP A 97 -10.72 -19.29 -24.38
CA ASP A 97 -10.77 -18.61 -23.07
C ASP A 97 -9.54 -17.69 -23.00
N ALA A 98 -9.49 -16.74 -23.94
CA ALA A 98 -8.60 -15.60 -23.79
C ALA A 98 -9.18 -14.74 -22.66
N GLU A 99 -8.69 -14.94 -21.44
CA GLU A 99 -8.85 -14.03 -20.32
C GLU A 99 -8.68 -12.59 -20.84
N ILE A 100 -9.79 -11.86 -20.93
CA ILE A 100 -9.79 -10.43 -21.22
C ILE A 100 -9.17 -9.79 -19.98
N ARG A 101 -7.84 -9.71 -19.97
CA ARG A 101 -7.10 -8.89 -19.02
C ARG A 101 -7.42 -7.45 -19.40
N GLU A 102 -8.43 -6.89 -18.74
CA GLU A 102 -8.73 -5.47 -18.84
C GLU A 102 -7.50 -4.70 -18.33
N ASP A 103 -6.73 -4.18 -19.29
CA ASP A 103 -5.59 -3.31 -19.02
C ASP A 103 -6.12 -2.01 -18.40
N LEU A 104 -6.05 -1.94 -17.07
CA LEU A 104 -6.36 -0.71 -16.35
C LEU A 104 -5.41 0.40 -16.78
N ILE A 105 -5.98 1.57 -17.05
CA ILE A 105 -5.25 2.75 -17.54
C ILE A 105 -5.13 3.74 -16.38
N ALA A 106 -3.91 4.13 -16.03
CA ALA A 106 -3.64 5.09 -14.95
C ALA A 106 -3.50 6.52 -15.48
N CYS A 107 -4.07 7.50 -14.76
CA CYS A 107 -3.83 8.91 -14.99
C CYS A 107 -2.37 9.27 -14.64
N ARG A 108 -1.69 9.95 -15.56
CA ARG A 108 -0.27 10.33 -15.37
C ARG A 108 -0.06 11.39 -14.29
N ASP A 109 -1.08 12.21 -14.01
CA ASP A 109 -0.93 13.36 -13.11
C ASP A 109 -1.19 12.99 -11.64
N CYS A 110 -2.12 12.05 -11.38
CA CYS A 110 -2.55 11.71 -10.02
C CYS A 110 -2.49 10.20 -9.68
N GLY A 111 -2.23 9.32 -10.66
CA GLY A 111 -2.11 7.88 -10.44
C GLY A 111 -3.42 7.10 -10.31
N VAL A 112 -4.58 7.76 -10.38
CA VAL A 112 -5.89 7.08 -10.36
C VAL A 112 -6.04 6.16 -11.58
N VAL A 113 -6.53 4.93 -11.37
CA VAL A 113 -6.67 3.89 -12.38
C VAL A 113 -8.11 3.73 -12.84
N PHE A 114 -8.30 3.54 -14.15
CA PHE A 114 -9.61 3.43 -14.80
C PHE A 114 -9.69 2.13 -15.59
N ALA A 115 -10.87 1.50 -15.58
CA ALA A 115 -11.15 0.33 -16.41
C ALA A 115 -11.31 0.68 -17.90
N HIS A 116 -11.69 1.93 -18.21
CA HIS A 116 -11.95 2.38 -19.58
C HIS A 116 -11.36 3.77 -19.84
N ILE A 117 -10.96 4.01 -21.09
CA ILE A 117 -10.37 5.29 -21.53
C ILE A 117 -11.32 6.47 -21.32
N HIS A 118 -12.62 6.28 -21.49
CA HIS A 118 -13.62 7.32 -21.23
C HIS A 118 -13.65 7.78 -19.76
N GLY A 119 -13.33 6.90 -18.82
CA GLY A 119 -13.17 7.28 -17.40
C GLY A 119 -11.97 8.20 -17.19
N LEU A 120 -10.84 7.87 -17.82
CA LEU A 120 -9.63 8.70 -17.80
C LEU A 120 -9.85 10.06 -18.48
N GLU A 121 -10.52 10.07 -19.64
CA GLU A 121 -10.84 11.31 -20.36
C GLU A 121 -11.79 12.20 -19.55
N SER A 122 -12.84 11.61 -18.97
CA SER A 122 -13.77 12.34 -18.10
C SER A 122 -13.07 12.89 -16.87
N HIS A 123 -12.15 12.12 -16.27
CA HIS A 123 -11.31 12.55 -15.16
C HIS A 123 -10.39 13.73 -15.55
N SER A 124 -9.76 13.66 -16.73
CA SER A 124 -8.91 14.73 -17.26
C SER A 124 -9.71 15.99 -17.59
N GLN A 125 -10.97 15.85 -18.04
CA GLN A 125 -11.84 16.96 -18.44
C GLN A 125 -12.59 17.60 -17.27
N GLN A 126 -12.98 16.82 -16.26
CA GLN A 126 -13.63 17.34 -15.05
C GLN A 126 -12.71 18.27 -14.26
N GLY A 127 -11.42 18.32 -14.61
CA GLY A 127 -10.47 19.24 -14.02
C GLY A 127 -10.59 19.16 -12.52
N TYR A 128 -10.62 17.93 -11.96
CA TYR A 128 -10.61 17.69 -10.52
C TYR A 128 -9.59 18.64 -9.98
N GLY A 129 -10.11 19.65 -9.28
CA GLY A 129 -9.45 20.95 -9.22
C GLY A 129 -7.97 20.74 -8.98
N LYS A 130 -7.16 21.44 -9.78
CA LYS A 130 -6.02 22.13 -9.18
C LYS A 130 -6.56 23.06 -8.09
N LYS A 131 -7.19 22.52 -7.03
CA LYS A 131 -6.82 22.93 -5.70
C LYS A 131 -5.32 22.79 -5.78
N ASN A 132 -4.63 23.93 -5.81
CA ASN A 132 -3.25 23.99 -5.43
C ASN A 132 -3.23 23.49 -3.99
N VAL A 133 -3.39 22.18 -3.80
CA VAL A 133 -2.77 21.45 -2.74
C VAL A 133 -1.32 21.61 -3.12
N ILE A 134 -0.76 22.75 -2.73
CA ILE A 134 0.66 22.87 -2.56
C ILE A 134 0.91 21.72 -1.60
N ALA A 135 1.41 20.61 -2.13
CA ALA A 135 1.90 19.52 -1.32
C ALA A 135 3.00 20.18 -0.51
N LEU A 136 2.64 20.68 0.67
CA LEU A 136 3.59 21.28 1.57
C LEU A 136 4.53 20.12 1.89
N PRO A 137 5.81 20.23 1.53
CA PRO A 137 6.75 19.15 1.77
C PRO A 137 6.66 18.80 3.26
N MET A 138 6.45 17.52 3.57
CA MET A 138 6.49 17.07 4.96
C MET A 138 7.86 17.42 5.51
N THR A 139 7.89 18.30 6.51
CA THR A 139 9.13 18.60 7.20
C THR A 139 9.48 17.41 8.08
N GLY A 140 10.78 17.23 8.40
CA GLY A 140 11.20 16.16 9.31
C GLY A 140 10.46 16.19 10.64
N LYS A 141 10.16 17.40 11.16
CA LYS A 141 9.34 17.58 12.36
C LYS A 141 7.94 16.97 12.24
N ASN A 142 7.28 17.09 11.09
CA ASN A 142 5.94 16.49 10.91
C ASN A 142 6.00 14.96 10.99
N VAL A 143 7.07 14.37 10.45
CA VAL A 143 7.29 12.91 10.49
C VAL A 143 7.66 12.47 11.90
N GLU A 144 8.52 13.21 12.60
CA GLU A 144 8.87 12.97 14.01
C GLU A 144 7.63 13.01 14.92
N ASP A 145 6.81 14.05 14.79
CA ASP A 145 5.59 14.21 15.58
C ASP A 145 4.63 13.05 15.31
N ALA A 146 4.47 12.63 14.05
CA ALA A 146 3.63 11.50 13.68
C ALA A 146 4.16 10.18 14.25
N LEU A 147 5.47 9.96 14.24
CA LEU A 147 6.08 8.71 14.72
C LEU A 147 6.41 8.74 16.22
N SER A 148 6.02 9.81 16.93
CA SER A 148 6.25 9.94 18.36
C SER A 148 5.61 8.79 19.13
N GLY A 149 6.42 8.04 19.87
CA GLY A 149 6.00 6.85 20.62
C GLY A 149 6.35 5.51 19.97
N LEU A 150 6.80 5.50 18.71
CA LEU A 150 7.40 4.32 18.10
C LEU A 150 8.93 4.34 18.30
N PRO A 151 9.60 3.18 18.34
CA PRO A 151 11.07 3.10 18.41
C PRO A 151 11.70 3.40 17.03
N VAL A 152 11.35 4.55 16.47
CA VAL A 152 11.78 5.03 15.15
C VAL A 152 12.57 6.31 15.32
N THR A 153 13.69 6.42 14.62
CA THR A 153 14.47 7.67 14.53
C THR A 153 14.20 8.28 13.16
N VAL A 154 13.79 9.55 13.14
CA VAL A 154 13.67 10.31 11.90
C VAL A 154 14.95 11.14 11.75
N CYS A 155 15.59 11.08 10.59
CA CYS A 155 16.78 11.89 10.35
C CYS A 155 16.93 12.25 8.86
N CYS A 156 17.82 13.19 8.58
CA CYS A 156 18.24 13.49 7.21
C CYS A 156 19.37 12.54 6.78
N ALA A 157 19.69 12.57 5.49
CA ALA A 157 20.63 11.62 4.92
C ALA A 157 22.03 11.72 5.58
N ASP A 158 22.53 12.94 5.77
CA ASP A 158 23.87 13.22 6.32
C ASP A 158 23.97 13.06 7.84
N ASP A 159 22.83 12.86 8.53
CA ASP A 159 22.76 12.55 9.97
C ASP A 159 22.55 11.05 10.24
N LEU A 160 22.53 10.23 9.18
CA LEU A 160 22.46 8.79 9.32
C LEU A 160 23.75 8.25 9.97
N PRO A 161 23.68 7.41 11.03
CA PRO A 161 24.87 6.90 11.67
C PRO A 161 25.65 5.99 10.72
N SER A 162 26.96 5.89 10.90
CA SER A 162 27.81 4.98 10.12
C SER A 162 27.74 3.52 10.61
N TYR A 163 27.22 3.29 11.81
CA TYR A 163 27.06 1.99 12.46
C TYR A 163 25.86 1.99 13.41
N VAL A 164 25.13 0.87 13.50
CA VAL A 164 23.97 0.72 14.38
C VAL A 164 24.30 -0.33 15.45
N SER A 165 24.65 0.12 16.65
CA SER A 165 24.99 -0.78 17.75
C SER A 165 23.79 -1.49 18.36
N ASP A 166 22.64 -0.83 18.41
CA ASP A 166 21.37 -1.37 18.89
C ASP A 166 20.53 -1.84 17.71
N ARG A 167 20.48 -3.16 17.52
CA ARG A 167 19.90 -3.79 16.34
C ARG A 167 18.38 -3.77 16.30
N LEU A 168 17.64 -3.40 17.34
CA LEU A 168 16.18 -3.30 17.25
C LEU A 168 15.77 -1.84 17.03
N ARG A 169 16.12 -1.30 15.85
CA ARG A 169 15.97 0.12 15.56
C ARG A 169 15.52 0.34 14.13
N THR A 170 14.66 1.33 13.95
CA THR A 170 14.13 1.72 12.64
C THR A 170 14.48 3.17 12.38
N PHE A 171 14.88 3.49 11.15
CA PHE A 171 15.18 4.86 10.74
C PHE A 171 14.32 5.25 9.55
N VAL A 172 13.54 6.32 9.71
CA VAL A 172 12.84 6.97 8.59
C VAL A 172 13.72 8.13 8.13
N VAL A 173 14.34 7.95 6.97
CA VAL A 173 15.45 8.79 6.52
C VAL A 173 15.00 9.62 5.35
N ASN A 174 15.17 10.92 5.46
CA ASN A 174 15.09 11.80 4.32
C ASN A 174 16.29 11.54 3.41
N THR A 175 16.07 11.34 2.11
CA THR A 175 17.20 11.08 1.21
C THR A 175 17.98 12.34 0.84
N ASP A 176 17.43 13.51 1.14
CA ASP A 176 18.16 14.77 1.03
C ASP A 176 18.90 15.09 2.34
N ASN A 177 19.91 15.97 2.24
CA ASN A 177 20.65 16.43 3.40
C ASN A 177 19.78 17.35 4.30
N CYS A 178 20.22 17.55 5.53
CA CYS A 178 19.53 18.37 6.54
C CYS A 178 19.25 19.83 6.11
N ASP A 179 20.04 20.36 5.17
CA ASP A 179 19.87 21.71 4.62
C ASP A 179 18.85 21.80 3.47
N GLN A 180 18.22 20.68 3.10
CA GLN A 180 17.29 20.58 1.98
C GLN A 180 15.85 20.34 2.42
N LYS A 181 14.91 20.52 1.48
CA LYS A 181 13.46 20.48 1.75
C LYS A 181 12.91 19.08 1.99
N GLY A 182 13.66 18.05 1.63
CA GLY A 182 13.27 16.69 1.91
C GLY A 182 12.25 16.11 0.94
N THR A 183 12.70 15.83 -0.28
CA THR A 183 11.88 15.43 -1.42
C THR A 183 11.44 13.97 -1.41
N HIS A 184 12.18 13.11 -0.71
CA HIS A 184 11.92 11.68 -0.68
C HIS A 184 12.35 11.07 0.65
N TRP A 185 11.66 10.01 1.05
CA TRP A 185 11.85 9.35 2.34
C TRP A 185 11.95 7.84 2.13
N VAL A 186 12.85 7.20 2.88
CA VAL A 186 13.08 5.76 2.87
C VAL A 186 13.06 5.24 4.31
N ASP A 187 12.83 3.94 4.46
CA ASP A 187 12.86 3.27 5.76
C ASP A 187 14.02 2.25 5.81
N LEU A 188 14.74 2.25 6.93
CA LEU A 188 15.83 1.35 7.23
C LEU A 188 15.51 0.64 8.54
N HIS A 189 15.16 -0.63 8.46
CA HIS A 189 14.84 -1.44 9.62
C HIS A 189 16.01 -2.36 9.96
N PHE A 190 16.51 -2.25 11.19
CA PHE A 190 17.45 -3.18 11.76
C PHE A 190 16.63 -4.10 12.66
N PRO A 191 16.57 -5.42 12.37
CA PRO A 191 15.96 -6.39 13.26
C PRO A 191 16.96 -6.88 14.30
N ALA A 192 16.47 -7.36 15.44
CA ALA A 192 17.28 -7.93 16.51
C ALA A 192 18.17 -9.10 16.04
N SER A 193 17.75 -9.81 14.99
CA SER A 193 18.49 -10.89 14.34
C SER A 193 18.21 -10.90 12.83
N GLY A 194 19.20 -11.22 12.00
CA GLY A 194 19.07 -11.29 10.53
C GLY A 194 19.81 -10.14 9.83
N PRO A 195 19.62 -9.93 8.52
CA PRO A 195 20.19 -8.76 7.83
C PRO A 195 19.34 -7.50 8.07
N PRO A 196 19.93 -6.29 7.93
CA PRO A 196 19.17 -5.05 7.83
C PRO A 196 18.26 -5.04 6.60
N GLU A 197 17.12 -4.37 6.72
CA GLU A 197 16.12 -4.22 5.65
C GLU A 197 16.06 -2.76 5.19
N PHE A 198 15.84 -2.58 3.90
CA PHE A 198 15.70 -1.27 3.27
C PHE A 198 14.40 -1.24 2.48
N PHE A 199 13.61 -0.20 2.69
CA PHE A 199 12.35 0.02 1.99
C PHE A 199 12.31 1.40 1.34
N ASP A 200 12.05 1.39 0.04
CA ASP A 200 11.70 2.57 -0.74
C ASP A 200 10.34 2.33 -1.40
N SER A 201 9.41 3.26 -1.21
CA SER A 201 8.09 3.24 -1.83
C SER A 201 8.14 3.28 -3.36
N LEU A 202 9.24 3.77 -3.95
CA LEU A 202 9.45 3.80 -5.39
C LEU A 202 10.26 2.60 -5.91
N GLY A 203 10.63 1.67 -5.04
CA GLY A 203 11.35 0.45 -5.40
C GLY A 203 12.78 0.67 -5.87
N ARG A 204 13.39 1.82 -5.55
CA ARG A 204 14.80 2.08 -5.85
C ARG A 204 15.68 1.31 -4.88
N LEU A 205 16.85 0.90 -5.37
CA LEU A 205 17.84 0.23 -4.53
C LEU A 205 18.63 1.24 -3.70
N PRO A 206 19.23 0.85 -2.55
CA PRO A 206 20.09 1.70 -1.73
C PRO A 206 21.22 2.38 -2.51
N GLU A 207 21.74 1.71 -3.54
CA GLU A 207 22.78 2.21 -4.47
C GLU A 207 22.37 3.48 -5.22
N THR A 208 21.07 3.76 -5.30
CA THR A 208 20.51 4.92 -6.00
C THR A 208 20.73 6.22 -5.24
N TYR A 209 21.03 6.14 -3.94
CA TYR A 209 21.14 7.28 -3.02
C TYR A 209 22.61 7.59 -2.68
N GLN A 210 22.88 8.39 -1.64
CA GLN A 210 24.26 8.62 -1.24
C GLN A 210 24.92 7.31 -0.77
N ARG A 211 26.24 7.20 -1.02
CA ARG A 211 27.05 6.01 -0.78
C ARG A 211 26.94 5.45 0.66
N TYR A 212 26.63 6.28 1.65
CA TYR A 212 26.53 5.84 3.05
C TYR A 212 25.30 4.98 3.34
N PHE A 213 24.19 5.09 2.59
CA PHE A 213 23.06 4.17 2.74
C PHE A 213 23.49 2.72 2.54
N ARG A 214 24.16 2.46 1.41
CA ARG A 214 24.72 1.15 1.08
C ARG A 214 25.77 0.71 2.12
N ASN A 215 26.68 1.61 2.49
CA ASN A 215 27.73 1.27 3.45
C ASN A 215 27.14 0.88 4.81
N LEU A 216 26.11 1.58 5.27
CA LEU A 216 25.45 1.29 6.54
C LEU A 216 24.85 -0.12 6.53
N LEU A 217 24.14 -0.48 5.45
CA LEU A 217 23.56 -1.81 5.29
C LEU A 217 24.64 -2.90 5.27
N ILE A 218 25.75 -2.69 4.56
CA ILE A 218 26.86 -3.65 4.46
C ILE A 218 27.56 -3.84 5.81
N VAL A 219 27.86 -2.75 6.52
CA VAL A 219 28.59 -2.81 7.80
C VAL A 219 27.78 -3.54 8.88
N ASN A 220 26.45 -3.52 8.78
CA ASN A 220 25.56 -4.18 9.74
C ASN A 220 25.00 -5.53 9.24
N TYR A 221 25.59 -6.13 8.19
CA TYR A 221 25.16 -7.40 7.60
C TYR A 221 25.64 -8.66 8.35
N ILE A 222 25.99 -8.53 9.64
CA ILE A 222 26.55 -9.62 10.46
C ILE A 222 25.41 -10.38 11.15
#